data_AF-A0A7S1EKI8-F1
#
_entry.id   AF-A0A7S1EKI8-F1
#
_cell.length_a   1.000
_cell.length_b   1.000
_cell.length_c   1.000
_cell.angle_alpha   90.00
_cell.angle_beta   90.00
_cell.angle_gamma   90.00
#
_symmetry.space_group_name_H-M   'P 1'
#
loop_
_entity.id
_entity.type
_entity.pdbx_description
1 polymer ?
#
loop_
_entity_poly.entity_id
_entity_poly.type
_entity_poly.pdbx_seq_one_letter_code
_entity_poly.pdbx_strand_id
1 'polypeptide(L)'
;LEGVDAALMTLLSGKEVREVLAQAGEWQFDVFELTRVTKGKPLQVLGMHLMRHYGSIDKLGLDRHRLTNFLVEIERGMPFTNPYHNAIHCADVLQSMHVLISRGGMGDLMSEVEILAALVGAIIHDFEHMGVNNDLLVKMGHAWAIEYNDTAPNENHHLAAAFKLLMRPECN
;
A
#
# COMPACT_ATOMS: atom_id res chain seq x y z
N LEU A 1 -1.97 0.03 -20.61
CA LEU A 1 -1.61 1.08 -19.65
C LEU A 1 -2.80 1.98 -19.33
N GLU A 2 -3.50 2.52 -20.33
CA GLU A 2 -4.63 3.44 -20.09
C GLU A 2 -5.84 2.83 -19.35
N GLY A 3 -6.16 1.56 -19.60
CA GLY A 3 -7.36 0.92 -19.01
C GLY A 3 -7.29 0.72 -17.48
N VAL A 4 -6.11 0.44 -16.93
CA VAL A 4 -5.92 0.23 -15.48
C VAL A 4 -6.04 1.56 -14.74
N ASP A 5 -5.37 2.59 -15.27
CA ASP A 5 -5.45 3.94 -14.74
C ASP A 5 -6.88 4.49 -14.77
N ALA A 6 -7.57 4.39 -15.91
CA ALA A 6 -8.95 4.83 -16.04
C ALA A 6 -9.89 4.13 -15.04
N ALA A 7 -9.69 2.83 -14.79
CA ALA A 7 -10.47 2.09 -13.81
C ALA A 7 -10.27 2.60 -12.38
N LEU A 8 -9.01 2.86 -11.98
CA LEU A 8 -8.72 3.44 -10.66
C LEU A 8 -9.30 4.85 -10.52
N MET A 9 -9.18 5.69 -11.55
CA MET A 9 -9.75 7.04 -11.56
C MET A 9 -11.29 7.03 -11.47
N THR A 10 -11.91 6.04 -12.09
CA THR A 10 -13.36 5.83 -11.99
C THR A 10 -13.77 5.49 -10.56
N LEU A 11 -13.02 4.63 -9.85
CA LEU A 11 -13.29 4.33 -8.45
C LEU A 11 -13.13 5.57 -7.57
N LEU A 12 -12.02 6.31 -7.74
CA LEU A 12 -11.73 7.53 -6.97
C LEU A 12 -12.76 8.64 -7.16
N SER A 13 -13.42 8.71 -8.32
CA SER A 13 -14.47 9.71 -8.59
C SER A 13 -15.84 9.33 -8.05
N GLY A 14 -16.02 8.06 -7.63
CA GLY A 14 -17.26 7.56 -7.04
C GLY A 14 -17.68 8.36 -5.81
N LYS A 15 -18.98 8.69 -5.71
CA LYS A 15 -19.52 9.51 -4.61
C LYS A 15 -19.25 8.89 -3.24
N GLU A 16 -19.65 7.63 -3.04
CA GLU A 16 -19.44 6.91 -1.77
C GLU A 16 -17.95 6.81 -1.41
N VAL A 17 -17.09 6.52 -2.39
CA VAL A 17 -15.63 6.46 -2.19
C VAL A 17 -15.08 7.80 -1.69
N ARG A 18 -15.51 8.92 -2.29
CA ARG A 18 -15.07 10.26 -1.85
C ARG A 18 -15.58 10.62 -0.45
N GLU A 19 -16.79 10.21 -0.10
CA GLU A 19 -17.37 10.44 1.24
C GLU A 19 -16.57 9.70 2.32
N VAL A 20 -16.16 8.45 2.05
CA VAL A 20 -15.29 7.69 2.95
C VAL A 20 -13.89 8.31 3.03
N LEU A 21 -13.24 8.58 1.88
CA LEU A 21 -11.90 9.15 1.83
C LEU A 21 -11.80 10.55 2.47
N ALA A 22 -12.89 11.33 2.50
CA ALA A 22 -12.92 12.62 3.20
C ALA A 22 -12.65 12.48 4.71
N GLN A 23 -12.85 11.28 5.28
CA GLN A 23 -12.57 10.97 6.67
C GLN A 23 -11.17 10.36 6.88
N ALA A 24 -10.34 10.25 5.85
CA ALA A 24 -9.03 9.60 5.94
C ALA A 24 -8.08 10.25 6.96
N GLY A 25 -8.29 11.52 7.32
CA GLY A 25 -7.52 12.20 8.37
C GLY A 25 -7.99 11.89 9.81
N GLU A 26 -9.07 11.14 9.99
CA GLU A 26 -9.60 10.78 11.31
C GLU A 26 -9.04 9.45 11.81
N TRP A 27 -8.76 9.33 13.12
CA TRP A 27 -8.28 8.08 13.70
C TRP A 27 -9.32 6.95 13.63
N GLN A 28 -10.62 7.28 13.60
CA GLN A 28 -11.72 6.31 13.50
C GLN A 28 -12.11 6.03 12.04
N PHE A 29 -11.16 6.06 11.11
CA PHE A 29 -11.42 5.77 9.71
C PHE A 29 -11.89 4.32 9.51
N ASP A 30 -13.00 4.13 8.80
CA ASP A 30 -13.53 2.80 8.52
C ASP A 30 -12.93 2.21 7.24
N VAL A 31 -11.83 1.49 7.39
CA VAL A 31 -11.15 0.79 6.29
C VAL A 31 -12.01 -0.33 5.69
N PHE A 32 -12.93 -0.92 6.46
CA PHE A 32 -13.84 -1.95 5.95
C PHE A 32 -14.90 -1.35 5.04
N GLU A 33 -15.42 -0.17 5.41
CA GLU A 33 -16.32 0.58 4.55
C GLU A 33 -15.61 1.01 3.27
N LEU A 34 -14.35 1.49 3.34
CA LEU A 34 -13.55 1.77 2.15
C LEU A 34 -13.46 0.51 1.26
N THR A 35 -13.20 -0.65 1.85
CA THR A 35 -13.12 -1.93 1.13
C THR A 35 -14.44 -2.27 0.44
N ARG A 36 -15.57 -2.05 1.10
CA ARG A 36 -16.91 -2.26 0.54
C ARG A 36 -17.14 -1.37 -0.68
N VAL A 37 -16.95 -0.05 -0.55
CA VAL A 37 -17.26 0.91 -1.62
C VAL A 37 -16.28 0.83 -2.80
N THR A 38 -15.06 0.34 -2.56
CA THR A 38 -14.04 0.14 -3.61
C THR A 38 -14.11 -1.24 -4.27
N LYS A 39 -15.05 -2.10 -3.85
CA LYS A 39 -15.20 -3.48 -4.34
C LYS A 39 -13.94 -4.33 -4.11
N GLY A 40 -13.40 -4.26 -2.90
CA GLY A 40 -12.21 -5.01 -2.50
C GLY A 40 -10.90 -4.42 -3.02
N LYS A 41 -10.85 -3.10 -3.23
CA LYS A 41 -9.65 -2.38 -3.70
C LYS A 41 -9.24 -1.22 -2.78
N PRO A 42 -9.26 -1.39 -1.44
CA PRO A 42 -8.99 -0.29 -0.52
C PRO A 42 -7.58 0.29 -0.67
N LEU A 43 -6.56 -0.54 -0.90
CA LEU A 43 -5.16 -0.12 -0.82
C LEU A 43 -4.77 0.76 -2.01
N GLN A 44 -5.09 0.34 -3.25
CA GLN A 44 -4.75 1.14 -4.44
C GLN A 44 -5.51 2.48 -4.47
N VAL A 45 -6.75 2.49 -3.96
CA VAL A 45 -7.58 3.69 -3.90
C VAL A 45 -7.05 4.66 -2.85
N LEU A 46 -6.80 4.18 -1.63
CA LEU A 46 -6.25 5.01 -0.57
C LEU A 46 -4.83 5.49 -0.92
N GLY A 47 -3.97 4.62 -1.45
CA GLY A 47 -2.63 4.95 -1.90
C GLY A 47 -2.63 6.10 -2.90
N MET A 48 -3.40 6.00 -3.98
CA MET A 48 -3.50 7.09 -4.97
C MET A 48 -4.12 8.36 -4.39
N HIS A 49 -5.12 8.23 -3.49
CA HIS A 49 -5.70 9.38 -2.81
C HIS A 49 -4.66 10.15 -1.99
N LEU A 50 -3.86 9.45 -1.18
CA LEU A 50 -2.86 10.07 -0.31
C LEU A 50 -1.67 10.62 -1.11
N MET A 51 -1.20 9.92 -2.15
CA MET A 51 -0.14 10.44 -3.04
C MET A 51 -0.57 11.74 -3.73
N ARG A 52 -1.86 11.90 -4.02
CA ARG A 52 -2.43 13.17 -4.51
C ARG A 52 -2.56 14.22 -3.41
N HIS A 53 -3.00 13.82 -2.23
CA HIS A 53 -3.13 14.70 -1.07
C HIS A 53 -1.82 15.39 -0.71
N TYR A 54 -0.71 14.64 -0.71
CA TYR A 54 0.63 15.17 -0.45
C TYR A 54 1.30 15.83 -1.67
N GLY A 55 0.70 15.71 -2.85
CA GLY A 55 1.24 16.26 -4.10
C GLY A 55 2.48 15.51 -4.61
N SER A 56 2.70 14.27 -4.18
CA SER A 56 3.90 13.47 -4.50
C SER A 56 4.10 13.33 -6.01
N ILE A 57 3.02 13.22 -6.78
CA ILE A 57 3.06 13.06 -8.24
C ILE A 57 3.75 14.27 -8.90
N ASP A 58 3.26 15.48 -8.60
CA ASP A 58 3.76 16.69 -9.25
C ASP A 58 5.10 17.15 -8.65
N LYS A 59 5.25 17.08 -7.31
CA LYS A 59 6.44 17.56 -6.61
C LYS A 59 7.67 16.70 -6.87
N LEU A 60 7.50 15.39 -7.06
CA LEU A 60 8.59 14.43 -7.28
C LEU A 60 8.66 13.93 -8.74
N GLY A 61 7.78 14.42 -9.61
CA GLY A 61 7.77 14.06 -11.04
C GLY A 61 7.43 12.60 -11.31
N LEU A 62 6.52 12.01 -10.52
CA LEU A 62 6.11 10.61 -10.70
C LEU A 62 5.19 10.47 -11.92
N ASP A 63 5.39 9.43 -12.72
CA ASP A 63 4.44 9.07 -13.76
C ASP A 63 3.20 8.43 -13.10
N ARG A 64 2.05 9.09 -13.26
CA ARG A 64 0.78 8.63 -12.67
C ARG A 64 0.36 7.25 -13.16
N HIS A 65 0.58 6.91 -14.43
CA HIS A 65 0.17 5.63 -14.98
C HIS A 65 1.00 4.48 -14.40
N ARG A 66 2.31 4.71 -14.23
CA ARG A 66 3.23 3.76 -13.61
C ARG A 66 2.94 3.59 -12.12
N LEU A 67 2.68 4.69 -11.41
CA LEU A 67 2.23 4.64 -10.02
C LEU A 67 0.93 3.85 -9.87
N THR A 68 -0.07 4.09 -10.74
CA THR A 68 -1.31 3.31 -10.73
C THR A 68 -1.04 1.82 -10.91
N ASN A 69 -0.20 1.43 -11.87
CA ASN A 69 0.12 0.02 -12.07
C ASN A 69 0.83 -0.58 -10.85
N PHE A 70 1.80 0.13 -10.27
CA PHE A 70 2.49 -0.32 -9.07
C PHE A 70 1.51 -0.61 -7.93
N LEU A 71 0.59 0.33 -7.64
CA LEU A 71 -0.43 0.16 -6.60
C LEU A 71 -1.38 -1.02 -6.88
N VAL A 72 -1.79 -1.19 -8.15
CA VAL A 72 -2.67 -2.29 -8.57
C VAL A 72 -1.98 -3.65 -8.44
N GLU A 73 -0.71 -3.75 -8.82
CA GLU A 73 0.05 -5.00 -8.72
C GLU A 73 0.39 -5.34 -7.26
N ILE A 74 0.70 -4.35 -6.41
CA ILE A 74 0.88 -4.55 -4.97
C ILE A 74 -0.40 -5.14 -4.35
N GLU A 75 -1.55 -4.50 -4.57
CA GLU A 75 -2.80 -4.98 -3.98
C GLU A 75 -3.22 -6.36 -4.52
N ARG A 76 -2.90 -6.67 -5.80
CA ARG A 76 -3.17 -8.00 -6.37
C ARG A 76 -2.39 -9.11 -5.65
N GLY A 77 -1.19 -8.83 -5.14
CA GLY A 77 -0.40 -9.79 -4.36
C GLY A 77 -0.84 -9.95 -2.90
N MET A 78 -1.93 -9.31 -2.48
CA MET A 78 -2.45 -9.35 -1.10
C MET A 78 -3.89 -9.90 -1.04
N PRO A 79 -4.12 -11.18 -1.42
CA PRO A 79 -5.46 -11.74 -1.55
C PRO A 79 -6.18 -11.90 -0.19
N PHE A 80 -7.51 -11.74 -0.20
CA PHE A 80 -8.37 -11.95 0.99
C PHE A 80 -8.45 -13.40 1.49
N THR A 81 -7.79 -14.35 0.82
CA THR A 81 -7.59 -15.71 1.36
C THR A 81 -6.67 -15.71 2.58
N ASN A 82 -5.78 -14.72 2.70
CA ASN A 82 -5.10 -14.43 3.96
C ASN A 82 -6.07 -13.61 4.85
N PRO A 83 -6.48 -14.12 6.02
CA PRO A 83 -7.56 -13.52 6.80
C PRO A 83 -7.20 -12.17 7.44
N TYR A 84 -5.91 -11.85 7.57
CA TYR A 84 -5.46 -10.60 8.23
C TYR A 84 -4.45 -9.82 7.41
N HIS A 85 -3.27 -10.39 7.11
CA HIS A 85 -2.20 -9.70 6.36
C HIS A 85 -2.56 -9.65 4.85
N ASN A 86 -3.59 -8.87 4.53
CA ASN A 86 -4.13 -8.66 3.20
C ASN A 86 -4.24 -7.14 2.93
N ALA A 87 -4.84 -6.78 1.78
CA ALA A 87 -4.95 -5.39 1.36
C ALA A 87 -5.71 -4.46 2.34
N ILE A 88 -6.65 -5.00 3.14
CA ILE A 88 -7.36 -4.22 4.16
C ILE A 88 -6.39 -3.77 5.25
N HIS A 89 -5.58 -4.70 5.77
CA HIS A 89 -4.57 -4.39 6.80
C HIS A 89 -3.54 -3.39 6.30
N CYS A 90 -3.03 -3.55 5.08
CA CYS A 90 -2.09 -2.58 4.51
C CYS A 90 -2.73 -1.20 4.30
N ALA A 91 -4.02 -1.14 3.94
CA ALA A 91 -4.75 0.12 3.84
C ALA A 91 -4.94 0.79 5.21
N ASP A 92 -5.19 0.00 6.26
CA ASP A 92 -5.31 0.47 7.64
C ASP A 92 -3.99 1.06 8.16
N VAL A 93 -2.87 0.37 7.93
CA VAL A 93 -1.52 0.85 8.28
C VAL A 93 -1.17 2.11 7.49
N LEU A 94 -1.48 2.16 6.19
CA LEU A 94 -1.28 3.35 5.36
C LEU A 94 -2.07 4.55 5.86
N GLN A 95 -3.33 4.35 6.23
CA GLN A 95 -4.17 5.42 6.78
C GLN A 95 -3.66 5.89 8.14
N SER A 96 -3.30 4.94 9.02
CA SER A 96 -2.71 5.24 10.32
C SER A 96 -1.42 6.07 10.17
N MET A 97 -0.55 5.70 9.22
CA MET A 97 0.65 6.47 8.87
C MET A 97 0.29 7.89 8.43
N HIS A 98 -0.73 8.06 7.59
CA HIS A 98 -1.21 9.39 7.21
C HIS A 98 -1.70 10.22 8.41
N VAL A 99 -2.40 9.62 9.38
CA VAL A 99 -2.82 10.34 10.59
C VAL A 99 -1.63 10.74 11.45
N LEU A 100 -0.63 9.87 11.61
CA LEU A 100 0.61 10.20 12.33
C LEU A 100 1.37 11.35 11.65
N ILE A 101 1.44 11.34 10.32
CA ILE A 101 2.08 12.43 9.55
C ILE A 101 1.29 13.74 9.70
N SER A 102 -0.03 13.71 9.46
CA SER A 102 -0.85 14.92 9.35
C SER A 102 -1.30 15.51 10.70
N ARG A 103 -1.54 14.68 11.71
CA ARG A 103 -2.03 15.08 13.04
C ARG A 103 -1.07 14.81 14.19
N GLY A 104 -0.13 13.89 14.00
CA GLY A 104 0.91 13.57 14.99
C GLY A 104 2.07 14.57 15.04
N GLY A 105 2.06 15.61 14.20
CA GLY A 105 3.09 16.65 14.19
C GLY A 105 4.37 16.28 13.44
N MET A 106 4.38 15.16 12.71
CA MET A 106 5.55 14.73 11.94
C MET A 106 5.65 15.43 10.57
N GLY A 107 4.54 15.83 9.96
CA GLY A 107 4.50 16.36 8.60
C GLY A 107 5.42 17.56 8.36
N ASP A 108 5.48 18.50 9.29
CA ASP A 108 6.34 19.70 9.18
C ASP A 108 7.85 19.39 9.33
N LEU A 109 8.18 18.18 9.80
CA LEU A 109 9.56 17.72 10.01
C LEU A 109 10.06 16.84 8.85
N MET A 110 9.18 16.46 7.93
CA MET A 110 9.48 15.52 6.86
C MET A 110 9.55 16.23 5.51
N SER A 111 10.56 15.87 4.73
CA SER A 111 10.64 16.21 3.32
C SER A 111 9.60 15.44 2.49
N GLU A 112 9.33 15.91 1.27
CA GLU A 112 8.43 15.26 0.32
C GLU A 112 8.85 13.80 0.02
N VAL A 113 10.16 13.54 -0.02
CA VAL A 113 10.70 12.19 -0.25
C VAL A 113 10.49 11.30 0.98
N GLU A 114 10.64 11.84 2.20
CA GLU A 114 10.39 11.08 3.43
C GLU A 114 8.91 10.74 3.59
N ILE A 115 8.01 11.67 3.23
CA ILE A 115 6.56 11.40 3.21
C ILE A 115 6.26 10.29 2.20
N LEU A 116 6.77 10.40 0.96
CA LEU A 116 6.61 9.35 -0.04
C LEU A 116 7.13 8.00 0.46
N ALA A 117 8.33 7.97 1.05
CA ALA A 117 8.94 6.76 1.59
C ALA A 117 8.10 6.13 2.71
N ALA A 118 7.52 6.94 3.60
CA ALA A 118 6.64 6.46 4.66
C ALA A 118 5.34 5.85 4.10
N LEU A 119 4.72 6.51 3.11
CA LEU A 119 3.52 5.98 2.45
C LEU A 119 3.82 4.68 1.68
N VAL A 120 4.90 4.65 0.88
CA VAL A 120 5.32 3.44 0.16
C VAL A 120 5.68 2.33 1.12
N GLY A 121 6.42 2.63 2.20
CA GLY A 121 6.75 1.66 3.25
C GLY A 121 5.51 1.01 3.84
N ALA A 122 4.50 1.80 4.22
CA ALA A 122 3.23 1.29 4.72
C ALA A 122 2.48 0.42 3.68
N ILE A 123 2.48 0.85 2.41
CA ILE A 123 1.83 0.13 1.30
C ILE A 123 2.44 -1.26 1.08
N ILE A 124 3.75 -1.42 1.23
CA ILE A 124 4.44 -2.66 0.84
C ILE A 124 4.78 -3.58 2.03
N HIS A 125 4.57 -3.14 3.27
CA HIS A 125 5.19 -3.78 4.44
C HIS A 125 4.83 -5.24 4.65
N ASP A 126 3.67 -5.70 4.16
CA ASP A 126 3.19 -7.09 4.22
C ASP A 126 2.94 -7.70 2.82
N PHE A 127 3.61 -7.18 1.79
CA PHE A 127 3.39 -7.62 0.40
C PHE A 127 3.71 -9.11 0.19
N GLU A 128 2.76 -9.86 -0.38
CA GLU A 128 2.80 -11.33 -0.57
C GLU A 128 2.84 -12.16 0.73
N HIS A 129 2.44 -11.61 1.88
CA HIS A 129 2.45 -12.34 3.16
C HIS A 129 1.61 -13.64 3.12
N MET A 130 2.23 -14.78 3.48
CA MET A 130 1.61 -16.12 3.39
C MET A 130 0.63 -16.47 4.51
N GLY A 131 0.54 -15.61 5.53
CA GLY A 131 -0.34 -15.79 6.69
C GLY A 131 0.28 -16.63 7.81
N VAL A 132 1.61 -16.79 7.78
CA VAL A 132 2.39 -17.53 8.76
C VAL A 132 3.55 -16.69 9.27
N ASN A 133 3.94 -16.89 10.53
CA ASN A 133 5.04 -16.14 11.14
C ASN A 133 6.42 -16.67 10.70
N ASN A 134 7.45 -15.87 10.96
CA ASN A 134 8.85 -16.20 10.64
C ASN A 134 9.29 -17.54 11.24
N ASP A 135 8.94 -17.82 12.49
CA ASP A 135 9.26 -19.09 13.15
C ASP A 135 8.74 -20.31 12.40
N LEU A 136 7.52 -20.24 11.85
CA LEU A 136 6.95 -21.34 11.08
C LEU A 136 7.68 -21.51 9.74
N LEU A 137 8.03 -20.41 9.06
CA LEU A 137 8.83 -20.45 7.84
C LEU A 137 10.19 -21.14 8.04
N VAL A 138 10.87 -20.82 9.14
CA VAL A 138 12.13 -21.46 9.53
C VAL A 138 11.91 -22.95 9.83
N LYS A 139 10.93 -23.29 10.67
CA LYS A 139 10.65 -24.68 11.06
C LYS A 139 10.27 -25.58 9.89
N MET A 140 9.60 -25.04 8.88
CA MET A 140 9.21 -25.79 7.68
C MET A 140 10.30 -25.82 6.59
N GLY A 141 11.44 -25.15 6.79
CA GLY A 141 12.49 -25.03 5.78
C GLY A 141 12.00 -24.31 4.52
N HIS A 142 11.15 -23.29 4.68
CA HIS A 142 10.60 -22.54 3.55
C HIS A 142 11.73 -21.86 2.76
N ALA A 143 11.56 -21.72 1.44
CA ALA A 143 12.57 -21.10 0.57
C ALA A 143 13.00 -19.69 1.04
N TRP A 144 12.07 -18.89 1.57
CA TRP A 144 12.40 -17.56 2.13
C TRP A 144 13.26 -17.64 3.38
N ALA A 145 13.05 -18.63 4.25
CA ALA A 145 13.89 -18.80 5.43
C ALA A 145 15.33 -19.15 5.02
N ILE A 146 15.49 -20.00 4.01
CA ILE A 146 16.80 -20.34 3.44
C ILE A 146 17.45 -19.12 2.78
N GLU A 147 16.72 -18.41 1.91
CA GLU A 147 17.21 -17.24 1.17
C GLU A 147 17.66 -16.12 2.13
N TYR A 148 16.88 -15.85 3.17
CA TYR A 148 17.13 -14.76 4.12
C TYR A 148 17.83 -15.23 5.41
N ASN A 149 18.43 -16.43 5.40
CA ASN A 149 19.23 -16.98 6.51
C ASN A 149 18.52 -16.86 7.87
N ASP A 150 17.25 -17.27 7.92
CA ASP A 150 16.35 -17.25 9.08
C ASP A 150 16.14 -15.86 9.71
N THR A 151 16.65 -14.79 9.09
CA THR A 151 16.62 -13.43 9.63
C THR A 151 15.51 -12.64 8.98
N ALA A 152 14.41 -12.42 9.73
CA ALA A 152 13.23 -11.71 9.25
C ALA A 152 12.76 -12.14 7.82
N PRO A 153 12.46 -13.45 7.57
CA PRO A 153 12.16 -13.91 6.22
C PRO A 153 10.95 -13.25 5.55
N ASN A 154 9.88 -12.98 6.30
CA ASN A 154 8.72 -12.26 5.77
C ASN A 154 9.10 -10.84 5.37
N GLU A 155 9.70 -10.08 6.27
CA GLU A 155 10.02 -8.66 6.07
C GLU A 155 11.01 -8.45 4.92
N ASN A 156 12.03 -9.30 4.81
CA ASN A 156 12.94 -9.27 3.66
C ASN A 156 12.22 -9.61 2.35
N HIS A 157 11.29 -10.58 2.37
CA HIS A 157 10.49 -10.93 1.20
C HIS A 157 9.60 -9.77 0.74
N HIS A 158 8.88 -9.13 1.66
CA HIS A 158 7.97 -8.01 1.37
C HIS A 158 8.71 -6.89 0.62
N LEU A 159 9.90 -6.51 1.12
CA LEU A 159 10.77 -5.54 0.48
C LEU A 159 11.27 -6.03 -0.88
N ALA A 160 11.89 -7.21 -0.95
CA ALA A 160 12.49 -7.72 -2.18
C ALA A 160 11.45 -7.88 -3.31
N ALA A 161 10.26 -8.39 -3.00
CA ALA A 161 9.17 -8.56 -3.95
C ALA A 161 8.64 -7.21 -4.47
N ALA A 162 8.47 -6.21 -3.60
CA ALA A 162 8.03 -4.88 -3.99
C ALA A 162 9.05 -4.16 -4.89
N PHE A 163 10.35 -4.21 -4.54
CA PHE A 163 11.40 -3.65 -5.39
C PHE A 163 11.50 -4.38 -6.73
N LYS A 164 11.25 -5.70 -6.76
CA LYS A 164 11.16 -6.47 -8.01
C LYS A 164 10.00 -6.02 -8.89
N LEU A 165 8.87 -5.59 -8.32
CA LEU A 165 7.79 -4.96 -9.09
C LEU A 165 8.23 -3.63 -9.70
N LEU A 166 8.94 -2.78 -8.96
CA LEU A 166 9.47 -1.51 -9.47
C LEU A 166 10.47 -1.69 -10.62
N MET A 167 11.14 -2.84 -10.74
CA MET A 167 12.00 -3.09 -11.91
C MET A 167 11.21 -3.29 -13.22
N ARG A 168 9.89 -3.44 -13.17
CA ARG A 168 9.04 -3.54 -14.36
C ARG A 168 8.84 -2.15 -14.99
N PRO A 169 9.10 -1.95 -16.30
CA PRO A 169 8.99 -0.64 -16.96
C PRO A 169 7.63 0.05 -16.83
N GLU A 170 6.57 -0.73 -16.64
CA GLU A 170 5.21 -0.24 -16.43
C GLU A 170 4.91 0.18 -14.98
N CYS A 171 5.83 -0.03 -14.03
CA CYS A 171 5.67 0.27 -12.60
C CYS A 171 6.68 1.30 -12.04
N ASN A 172 7.65 1.79 -12.84
CA ASN A 172 8.69 2.75 -12.41
C ASN A 172 9.02 3.78 -13.49
#